data_AF-A0A7G5C7D5-F1
#
_entry.id   AF-A0A7G5C7D5-F1
#
_cell.length_a   1.000
_cell.length_b   1.000
_cell.length_c   1.000
_cell.angle_alpha   90.00
_cell.angle_beta   90.00
_cell.angle_gamma   90.00
#
_symmetry.space_group_name_H-M   'P 1'
#
loop_
_entity.id
_entity.type
_entity.pdbx_description
1 polymer ?
#
loop_
_entity_poly.entity_id
_entity_poly.type
_entity_poly.pdbx_seq_one_letter_code
_entity_poly.pdbx_strand_id
1 'polypeptide(L)' 'MSSLHADASIISHYPNGVADLVEEIDRLRKAMTETFLQEHSLIADSVMELSRQLDLKINEYMKQVLLSREGVR' A
#
# COMPACT_ATOMS: atom_id res chain seq x y z
N MET A 1 -45.96 6.26 -0.52
CA MET A 1 -45.37 4.97 -0.13
C MET A 1 -44.06 4.84 -0.86
N SER A 2 -42.98 5.06 -0.13
CA SER A 2 -41.62 5.09 -0.67
C SER A 2 -41.08 3.67 -0.80
N SER A 3 -40.42 3.41 -1.91
CA SER A 3 -39.11 2.75 -2.01
C SER A 3 -39.07 1.90 -3.29
N LEU A 4 -38.63 2.54 -4.36
CA LEU A 4 -38.16 1.86 -5.56
C LEU A 4 -36.64 1.74 -5.45
N HIS A 5 -36.21 0.49 -5.56
CA HIS A 5 -35.00 0.04 -6.24
C HIS A 5 -33.63 0.55 -5.76
N ALA A 6 -32.93 -0.38 -5.11
CA ALA A 6 -31.51 -0.70 -5.30
C ALA A 6 -30.70 0.25 -6.19
N ASP A 7 -29.78 0.98 -5.55
CA ASP A 7 -28.59 1.49 -6.21
C ASP A 7 -27.37 0.83 -5.56
N ALA A 8 -27.05 -0.36 -6.09
CA ALA A 8 -25.78 -1.02 -5.87
C ALA A 8 -24.77 -0.37 -6.82
N SER A 9 -24.09 0.68 -6.35
CA SER A 9 -22.81 1.23 -6.83
C SER A 9 -22.58 2.43 -5.91
N ILE A 10 -21.54 2.52 -5.10
CA ILE A 10 -20.13 2.57 -5.49
C ILE A 10 -19.37 2.07 -4.26
N ILE A 11 -18.73 0.91 -4.36
CA ILE A 11 -17.66 0.52 -3.44
C ILE A 11 -16.62 1.64 -3.57
N SER A 12 -16.60 2.56 -2.60
CA SER A 12 -15.60 3.61 -2.58
C SER A 12 -14.27 2.93 -2.29
N HIS A 13 -13.58 2.55 -3.35
CA HIS A 13 -12.21 2.09 -3.32
C HIS A 13 -11.33 3.32 -3.02
N TYR A 14 -11.48 3.88 -1.82
CA TYR A 14 -10.48 4.75 -1.23
C TYR A 14 -9.41 3.80 -0.68
N PRO A 15 -8.24 3.69 -1.30
CA PRO A 15 -7.22 2.73 -0.93
C PRO A 15 -6.38 3.30 0.22
N ASN A 16 -7.02 3.74 1.30
CA ASN A 16 -6.34 4.41 2.40
C ASN A 16 -6.64 3.75 3.74
N GLY A 17 -6.91 2.44 3.74
CA GLY A 17 -6.88 1.64 4.95
C GLY A 17 -5.45 1.22 5.28
N VAL A 18 -5.11 1.18 6.57
CA VAL A 18 -3.83 0.62 7.06
C VAL A 18 -3.61 -0.80 6.53
N ALA A 19 -4.69 -1.59 6.36
CA ALA A 19 -4.63 -2.94 5.79
C ALA A 19 -4.19 -2.96 4.32
N ASP A 20 -4.70 -2.05 3.49
CA ASP A 20 -4.33 -1.97 2.07
C ASP A 20 -2.84 -1.63 1.91
N LEU A 21 -2.33 -0.74 2.77
CA LEU A 21 -0.92 -0.38 2.78
C LEU A 21 -0.02 -1.55 3.20
N VAL A 22 -0.44 -2.37 4.17
CA VAL A 22 0.30 -3.57 4.56
C VAL A 22 0.40 -4.54 3.39
N GLU A 23 -0.70 -4.80 2.69
CA GLU A 23 -0.67 -5.67 1.52
C GLU A 23 0.22 -5.12 0.40
N GLU A 24 0.18 -3.81 0.15
CA GLU A 24 1.00 -3.18 -0.89
C GLU A 24 2.49 -3.22 -0.53
N ILE A 25 2.84 -2.98 0.73
CA ILE A 25 4.20 -3.13 1.26
C ILE A 25 4.69 -4.57 1.07
N ASP A 26 3.87 -5.58 1.39
CA ASP A 26 4.26 -6.98 1.26
C ASP A 26 4.41 -7.41 -0.21
N ARG A 27 3.53 -6.92 -1.09
CA ARG A 27 3.67 -7.12 -2.56
C ARG A 27 4.98 -6.52 -3.07
N LEU A 28 5.32 -5.29 -2.65
CA LEU A 28 6.56 -4.62 -3.06
C LEU A 28 7.81 -5.31 -2.51
N ARG A 29 7.78 -5.79 -1.27
CA ARG A 29 8.89 -6.61 -0.70
C ARG A 29 9.13 -7.88 -1.50
N LYS A 30 8.06 -8.58 -1.86
CA LYS A 30 8.15 -9.80 -2.67
C LYS A 30 8.74 -9.49 -4.05
N ALA A 31 8.20 -8.49 -4.74
CA ALA A 31 8.70 -8.07 -6.04
C ALA A 31 10.18 -7.67 -5.99
N MET A 32 10.59 -6.84 -5.01
CA MET A 32 11.98 -6.43 -4.85
C MET A 32 12.92 -7.62 -4.62
N THR A 33 12.47 -8.61 -3.83
CA THR A 33 13.24 -9.83 -3.57
C THR A 33 13.39 -10.68 -4.85
N GLU A 34 12.31 -10.87 -5.59
CA GLU A 34 12.32 -11.61 -6.85
C GLU A 34 13.21 -10.92 -7.90
N THR A 35 13.10 -9.60 -8.03
CA THR A 35 13.96 -8.81 -8.94
C THR A 35 15.43 -8.86 -8.51
N PHE A 36 15.74 -8.77 -7.22
CA PHE A 36 17.11 -8.96 -6.74
C PHE A 36 17.67 -10.34 -7.11
N LEU A 37 16.85 -11.40 -6.98
CA LEU A 37 17.27 -12.75 -7.36
C LEU A 37 17.51 -12.90 -8.86
N GLN A 38 16.79 -12.15 -9.70
CA GLN A 38 16.98 -12.13 -11.15
C GLN A 38 18.21 -11.33 -11.58
N GLU A 39 18.39 -10.14 -10.99
CA GLU A 39 19.47 -9.21 -11.35
C GLU A 39 20.81 -9.56 -10.66
N HIS A 40 20.76 -10.35 -9.59
CA HIS A 40 21.89 -10.66 -8.70
C HIS A 40 22.60 -9.41 -8.16
N SER A 41 21.90 -8.28 -8.09
CA SER A 41 22.47 -6.98 -7.73
C SER A 41 21.48 -6.14 -6.97
N LEU A 42 21.89 -5.66 -5.78
CA LEU A 42 21.09 -4.74 -4.97
C LEU A 42 21.07 -3.31 -5.52
N ILE A 43 22.03 -2.98 -6.40
CA ILE A 43 22.15 -1.65 -7.01
C ILE A 43 21.64 -1.62 -8.45
N ALA A 44 21.03 -2.72 -8.92
CA ALA A 44 20.33 -2.71 -10.20
C ALA A 44 19.22 -1.66 -10.15
N ASP A 45 19.07 -0.89 -11.23
CA ASP A 45 18.10 0.21 -11.29
C ASP A 45 16.67 -0.29 -11.00
N SER A 46 16.33 -1.50 -11.45
CA SER A 46 15.05 -2.17 -11.20
C SER A 46 14.82 -2.46 -9.70
N VAL A 47 15.83 -2.94 -8.98
CA VAL A 47 15.78 -3.18 -7.53
C VAL A 47 15.71 -1.87 -6.76
N MET A 48 16.51 -0.88 -7.16
CA MET A 48 16.53 0.45 -6.54
C MET A 48 15.18 1.18 -6.70
N GLU A 49 14.53 1.03 -7.85
CA GLU A 49 13.21 1.61 -8.09
C GLU A 49 12.13 0.95 -7.21
N LEU A 50 12.15 -0.37 -7.10
CA LEU A 50 11.26 -1.10 -6.18
C LEU A 50 11.51 -0.71 -4.71
N SER A 51 12.76 -0.50 -4.31
CA SER A 51 13.11 -0.03 -2.97
C SER A 51 12.52 1.36 -2.69
N ARG A 52 12.61 2.29 -3.65
CA ARG A 52 12.03 3.64 -3.51
C ARG A 52 10.51 3.58 -3.36
N GLN A 53 9.85 2.75 -4.16
CA GLN A 53 8.39 2.56 -4.07
C GLN A 53 7.98 1.96 -2.73
N LEU A 54 8.73 0.96 -2.24
CA LEU A 54 8.51 0.35 -0.93
C LEU A 54 8.66 1.40 0.20
N ASP A 55 9.69 2.23 0.15
CA ASP A 55 9.92 3.29 1.15
C ASP A 55 8.77 4.30 1.18
N LEU A 56 8.23 4.69 0.02
CA LEU A 56 7.07 5.58 -0.05
C LEU A 56 5.86 4.97 0.68
N LYS A 57 5.60 3.68 0.46
CA LYS A 57 4.47 2.98 1.08
C LYS A 57 4.65 2.77 2.59
N ILE A 58 5.87 2.47 3.03
CA ILE A 58 6.19 2.40 4.46
C ILE A 58 5.97 3.78 5.11
N ASN A 59 6.43 4.86 4.48
CA ASN A 59 6.23 6.21 5.00
C ASN A 59 4.74 6.58 5.10
N GLU A 60 3.93 6.18 4.11
CA GLU A 60 2.49 6.37 4.12
C GLU A 60 1.83 5.61 5.28
N TYR A 61 2.18 4.33 5.46
CA TYR A 61 1.71 3.49 6.56
C TYR A 61 2.06 4.11 7.91
N MET A 62 3.32 4.54 8.08
CA MET A 62 3.77 5.14 9.33
C MET A 62 3.00 6.42 9.66
N LYS A 63 2.72 7.27 8.66
CA LYS A 63 1.87 8.46 8.85
C LYS A 63 0.46 8.09 9.29
N GLN A 64 -0.18 7.11 8.65
CA GLN A 64 -1.54 6.69 9.02
C GLN A 64 -1.59 6.10 10.44
N VAL A 65 -0.59 5.28 10.81
CA VAL A 65 -0.49 4.69 12.15
C VAL A 65 -0.24 5.76 13.21
N LEU A 66 0.62 6.76 12.94
CA LEU A 66 0.87 7.88 13.85
C LEU A 66 -0.38 8.73 14.06
N LEU A 67 -1.06 9.14 12.98
CA LEU A 67 -2.29 9.92 13.04
C LEU A 67 -3.41 9.19 13.81
N SER A 68 -3.51 7.87 13.61
CA SER A 68 -4.48 7.03 14.33
C SER A 68 -4.20 6.98 15.84
N ARG A 69 -2.94 7.11 16.27
CA ARG A 69 -2.57 7.15 17.70
C ARG A 69 -2.78 8.52 18.33
N GLU A 70 -2.65 9.60 17.57
CA GLU A 70 -2.83 10.97 18.06
C GLU A 70 -4.32 11.34 18.22
N GLY A 71 -5.21 10.82 17.36
CA GLY A 71 -6.66 11.04 17.48
C GLY A 71 -7.35 10.31 18.65
N VAL A 72 -6.59 9.52 19.43
CA VAL A 72 -7.08 8.76 20.60
C VAL A 72 -6.72 9.48 21.93
N ARG A 73 -6.10 10.66 21.87
CA ARG A 73 -5.77 11.48 23.05
C ARG A 73 -6.74 12.62 23.29
#